data_AF-B8LCD1-F1
#
_entry.id   AF-B8LCD1-F1
#
_cell.length_a   1.000
_cell.length_b   1.000
_cell.length_c   1.000
_cell.angle_alpha   90.00
_cell.angle_beta   90.00
_cell.angle_gamma   90.00
#
_symmetry.space_group_name_H-M   'P 1'
#
loop_
_entity.id
_entity.type
_entity.pdbx_description
1 polymer ?
#
loop_
_entity_poly.entity_id
_entity_poly.type
_entity_poly.pdbx_seq_one_letter_code
_entity_poly.pdbx_strand_id
1 'polypeptide(L)'
;MKNGHLQGTVPAPPTTPEMAASSTDPPFRCSHCGTSSTTLKPCSGCSRVYYCNNSTCLQKAYPSHKSVCSPRVVRVHAADDGALMTAKERETIEHVESKQLHLLTQSIIEQKIRPEILRSDVSTDLTTWLRHMLLGPAQPLNKQKNFIQDILNDVDLCADAEIFVEAHAGCHKGLILRNRGDGRKKKMYPGPEAELRVREDVLQSRCLLMVLEFSKRKGIEDMVLQQKAAQDFYVFYRRYMLEKGRCYNTYTGMSACMGDQTFMKRSEDIVMFGLGLEKEMPLEVAENRNVTTCLKNAPPPFHTVVVFAIAMVGCLWSLPSWKSIDEHATIEAFTTSIFKEGPFNLSPLALGVIRMVFAMICIIITRGKIVNGAQFKATYLAESKLQRGVIDLAGVKTQGFFTSWAWNLLGLTFFLGGLVPLLVVYEREDVLTTNPWILRGALISFEIAAPCALFISFIVTYSLWPKAYKTHGSAGTMGFRNWVNLWQHNGNTAMVLVELCLMGGLPVKISHAAVAPIFAGCYQLFMWLLANHWSPKHGPVFLYFFSDTTLGMKTTVFLLVLLAVMFVFFALFSLLEMGVSKIEEGGYGALPNVCCVMLVSSLLMKFKD
;
A
#
# COMPACT_ATOMS: atom_id res chain seq x y z
N MET A 1 -12.27 65.37 -22.36
CA MET A 1 -11.13 64.55 -21.91
C MET A 1 -11.12 63.27 -22.75
N LYS A 2 -10.19 63.15 -23.70
CA LYS A 2 -10.03 62.01 -24.61
C LYS A 2 -8.94 61.10 -24.05
N ASN A 3 -9.29 59.88 -23.64
CA ASN A 3 -8.31 58.87 -23.23
C ASN A 3 -8.07 57.91 -24.39
N GLY A 4 -6.86 58.00 -24.95
CA GLY A 4 -6.37 57.09 -25.99
C GLY A 4 -5.89 55.77 -25.40
N HIS A 5 -6.36 54.66 -25.98
CA HIS A 5 -5.81 53.33 -25.78
C HIS A 5 -4.55 53.15 -26.65
N LEU A 6 -3.40 53.02 -26.00
CA LEU A 6 -2.17 52.50 -26.61
C LEU A 6 -2.13 50.98 -26.41
N GLN A 7 -2.40 50.24 -27.48
CA GLN A 7 -2.07 48.83 -27.59
C GLN A 7 -0.57 48.70 -27.91
N GLY A 8 0.22 48.27 -26.95
CA GLY A 8 1.60 47.86 -27.16
C GLY A 8 1.65 46.41 -27.65
N THR A 9 1.98 46.22 -28.93
CA THR A 9 2.30 44.91 -29.52
C THR A 9 3.66 44.42 -29.01
N VAL A 10 3.67 43.26 -28.36
CA VAL A 10 4.90 42.54 -27.97
C VAL A 10 5.49 41.89 -29.24
N PRO A 11 6.77 42.13 -29.57
CA PRO A 11 7.41 41.51 -30.73
C PRO A 11 7.62 40.01 -30.49
N ALA A 12 7.32 39.22 -31.52
CA ALA A 12 7.57 37.78 -31.55
C ALA A 12 9.07 37.48 -31.40
N PRO A 13 9.44 36.38 -30.71
CA PRO A 13 10.83 35.96 -30.59
C PRO A 13 11.41 35.55 -31.96
N PRO A 14 12.73 35.73 -32.16
CA PRO A 14 13.35 35.47 -33.45
C PRO A 14 13.30 33.99 -33.81
N THR A 15 12.83 33.70 -35.01
CA THR A 15 12.91 32.41 -35.69
C THR A 15 14.37 31.96 -35.78
N THR A 16 14.71 30.89 -35.05
CA THR A 16 15.97 30.17 -35.20
C THR A 16 16.04 29.46 -36.55
N PRO A 17 17.23 29.36 -37.18
CA PRO A 17 17.38 28.74 -38.49
C PRO A 17 17.08 27.25 -38.44
N GLU A 18 16.32 26.84 -39.44
CA GLU A 18 15.96 25.48 -39.82
C GLU A 18 17.21 24.58 -39.89
N MET A 19 17.52 23.89 -38.79
CA MET A 19 18.47 22.79 -38.79
C MET A 19 17.77 21.57 -39.37
N ALA A 20 18.17 21.21 -40.59
CA ALA A 20 17.77 19.99 -41.27
C ALA A 20 17.83 18.77 -40.34
N ALA A 21 16.66 18.18 -40.07
CA ALA A 21 16.51 16.93 -39.36
C ALA A 21 17.10 15.80 -40.20
N SER A 22 18.30 15.34 -39.83
CA SER A 22 18.88 14.08 -40.28
C SER A 22 19.61 13.43 -39.12
N SER A 23 18.86 12.83 -38.20
CA SER A 23 19.32 11.70 -37.40
C SER A 23 18.13 10.99 -36.75
N THR A 24 17.34 10.28 -37.56
CA THR A 24 16.64 9.09 -37.05
C THR A 24 17.72 8.07 -36.71
N ASP A 25 18.18 8.03 -35.47
CA ASP A 25 19.01 6.92 -35.02
C ASP A 25 18.13 5.65 -35.04
N PRO A 26 18.49 4.63 -35.83
CA PRO A 26 17.58 3.57 -36.22
C PRO A 26 17.34 2.57 -35.08
N PRO A 27 16.26 1.75 -35.17
CA PRO A 27 16.11 0.55 -34.36
C PRO A 27 17.39 -0.29 -34.42
N PHE A 28 17.76 -0.91 -33.30
CA PHE A 28 19.00 -1.69 -33.13
C PHE A 28 19.40 -2.40 -34.43
N ARG A 29 20.62 -2.13 -34.92
CA ARG A 29 21.17 -2.72 -36.14
C ARG A 29 22.15 -3.83 -35.81
N CYS A 30 22.13 -4.89 -36.60
CA CYS A 30 23.13 -5.94 -36.50
C CYS A 30 24.51 -5.38 -36.85
N SER A 31 25.49 -5.50 -35.94
CA SER A 31 26.82 -4.95 -36.20
C SER A 31 27.65 -5.68 -37.24
N HIS A 32 27.15 -6.81 -37.75
CA HIS A 32 27.77 -7.46 -38.90
C HIS A 32 27.11 -7.04 -40.22
N CYS A 33 25.81 -7.25 -40.37
CA CYS A 33 25.11 -7.09 -41.66
C CYS A 33 24.29 -5.79 -41.77
N GLY A 34 24.25 -4.96 -40.71
CA GLY A 34 23.55 -3.68 -40.70
C GLY A 34 22.02 -3.75 -40.64
N THR A 35 21.43 -4.94 -40.75
CA THR A 35 19.97 -5.13 -40.72
C THR A 35 19.39 -4.72 -39.38
N SER A 36 18.37 -3.86 -39.41
CA SER A 36 17.55 -3.51 -38.24
C SER A 36 16.47 -4.55 -37.99
N SER A 37 16.32 -5.01 -36.75
CA SER A 37 15.24 -5.92 -36.34
C SER A 37 14.89 -5.74 -34.87
N THR A 38 13.64 -6.02 -34.48
CA THR A 38 13.22 -6.08 -33.07
C THR A 38 13.65 -7.37 -32.38
N THR A 39 14.11 -8.37 -33.14
CA THR A 39 14.50 -9.70 -32.64
C THR A 39 16.01 -9.91 -32.51
N LEU A 40 16.82 -8.84 -32.60
CA LEU A 40 18.27 -8.97 -32.49
C LEU A 40 18.69 -9.43 -31.10
N LYS A 41 19.67 -10.33 -31.04
CA LYS A 41 20.25 -10.80 -29.78
C LYS A 41 21.45 -9.92 -29.39
N PRO A 42 21.53 -9.46 -28.13
CA PRO A 42 22.70 -8.74 -27.66
C PRO A 42 23.90 -9.68 -27.49
N CYS A 43 25.10 -9.15 -27.67
CA CYS A 43 26.35 -9.86 -27.35
C CYS A 43 26.33 -10.34 -25.89
N SER A 44 26.62 -11.63 -25.66
CA SER A 44 26.67 -12.22 -24.31
C SER A 44 27.82 -11.70 -23.43
N GLY A 45 28.83 -11.06 -24.02
CA GLY A 45 29.92 -10.42 -23.29
C GLY A 45 29.58 -9.00 -22.82
N CYS A 46 29.38 -8.10 -23.78
CA CYS A 46 29.24 -6.66 -23.51
C CYS A 46 27.81 -6.11 -23.58
N SER A 47 26.87 -6.87 -24.16
CA SER A 47 25.47 -6.48 -24.43
C SER A 47 25.26 -5.17 -25.21
N ARG A 48 26.32 -4.55 -25.75
CA ARG A 48 26.26 -3.29 -26.52
C ARG A 48 26.01 -3.48 -28.01
N VAL A 49 26.30 -4.67 -28.50
CA VAL A 49 26.34 -4.99 -29.92
C VAL A 49 25.30 -6.05 -30.20
N TYR A 50 24.46 -5.80 -31.20
CA TYR A 50 23.33 -6.66 -31.51
C TYR A 50 23.64 -7.48 -32.76
N TYR A 51 23.14 -8.72 -32.82
CA TYR A 51 23.33 -9.63 -33.94
C TYR A 51 22.01 -10.27 -34.35
N CYS A 52 21.76 -10.41 -35.66
CA CYS A 52 20.56 -11.08 -36.17
C CYS A 52 20.47 -12.53 -35.72
N ASN A 53 21.62 -13.20 -35.65
CA ASN A 53 21.73 -14.57 -35.19
C ASN A 53 23.04 -14.77 -34.41
N ASN A 54 22.96 -15.58 -33.35
CA ASN A 54 24.12 -15.86 -32.49
C ASN A 54 25.20 -16.70 -33.17
N SER A 55 24.89 -17.40 -34.27
CA SER A 55 25.85 -18.29 -34.93
C SER A 55 26.62 -17.62 -36.07
N THR A 56 25.96 -16.92 -37.00
CA THR A 56 26.64 -16.46 -38.24
C THR A 56 27.17 -15.04 -38.15
N CYS A 57 26.32 -14.08 -37.78
CA CYS A 57 26.68 -12.66 -37.71
C CYS A 57 27.63 -12.38 -36.54
N LEU A 58 27.39 -13.02 -35.39
CA LEU A 58 28.31 -12.96 -34.27
C LEU A 58 29.66 -13.52 -34.67
N GLN A 59 29.76 -14.77 -35.18
CA GLN A 59 31.06 -15.37 -35.51
C GLN A 59 31.87 -14.56 -36.53
N LYS A 60 31.22 -13.95 -37.53
CA LYS A 60 31.90 -13.13 -38.53
C LYS A 60 32.36 -11.77 -38.00
N ALA A 61 31.56 -11.12 -37.14
CA ALA A 61 31.94 -9.85 -36.52
C ALA A 61 32.78 -10.05 -35.24
N TYR A 62 32.85 -11.25 -34.68
CA TYR A 62 33.52 -11.50 -33.40
C TYR A 62 35.02 -11.20 -33.46
N PRO A 63 35.80 -11.52 -34.51
CA PRO A 63 37.23 -11.19 -34.54
C PRO A 63 37.51 -9.69 -34.38
N SER A 64 36.73 -8.82 -35.03
CA SER A 64 36.85 -7.35 -34.91
C SER A 64 36.17 -6.83 -33.64
N HIS A 65 35.08 -7.46 -33.20
CA HIS A 65 34.40 -7.10 -31.96
C HIS A 65 35.19 -7.51 -30.71
N LYS A 66 35.95 -8.62 -30.75
CA LYS A 66 36.66 -9.21 -29.60
C LYS A 66 37.62 -8.23 -28.93
N SER A 67 38.25 -7.33 -29.70
CA SER A 67 39.14 -6.30 -29.17
C SER A 67 38.42 -5.19 -28.38
N VAL A 68 37.11 -5.03 -28.59
CA VAL A 68 36.26 -4.02 -27.92
C VAL A 68 35.14 -4.65 -27.07
N CYS A 69 34.98 -5.98 -27.14
CA CYS A 69 34.05 -6.77 -26.35
C CYS A 69 34.61 -6.93 -24.95
N SER A 70 34.35 -5.94 -24.10
CA SER A 70 34.61 -6.08 -22.67
C SER A 70 33.46 -6.84 -22.03
N PRO A 71 33.69 -8.03 -21.44
CA PRO A 71 32.76 -8.58 -20.47
C PRO A 71 32.49 -7.49 -19.44
N ARG A 72 31.26 -7.39 -18.91
CA ARG A 72 31.09 -6.65 -17.65
C ARG A 72 32.12 -7.21 -16.67
N VAL A 73 33.06 -6.37 -16.23
CA VAL A 73 34.05 -6.75 -15.20
C VAL A 73 33.34 -7.14 -13.90
N VAL A 74 32.03 -6.84 -13.79
CA VAL A 74 31.19 -7.47 -12.79
C VAL A 74 29.95 -8.11 -13.40
N ARG A 75 29.93 -9.45 -13.44
CA ARG A 75 28.71 -10.23 -13.65
C ARG A 75 27.90 -10.26 -12.34
N VAL A 76 27.18 -9.20 -12.04
CA VAL A 76 25.94 -9.32 -11.24
C VAL A 76 24.81 -9.52 -12.26
N HIS A 77 24.14 -10.66 -12.16
CA HIS A 77 23.14 -11.24 -13.07
C HIS A 77 23.67 -12.14 -14.21
N ALA A 78 24.33 -13.24 -13.82
CA ALA A 78 24.25 -14.49 -14.57
C ALA A 78 23.34 -15.46 -13.81
N ALA A 79 22.02 -15.22 -13.88
CA ALA A 79 21.00 -16.15 -13.40
C ALA A 79 20.23 -16.84 -14.54
N ASP A 80 20.42 -16.42 -15.80
CA ASP A 80 19.62 -16.93 -16.93
C ASP A 80 20.32 -17.92 -17.86
N ASP A 81 21.65 -18.04 -17.82
CA ASP A 81 22.37 -19.07 -18.57
C ASP A 81 22.83 -20.15 -17.59
N GLY A 82 22.09 -21.26 -17.52
CA GLY A 82 22.15 -22.34 -16.52
C GLY A 82 23.45 -23.14 -16.37
N ALA A 83 24.62 -22.54 -16.59
CA ALA A 83 25.88 -23.07 -16.11
C ALA A 83 26.06 -22.71 -14.63
N LEU A 84 25.93 -23.72 -13.77
CA LEU A 84 26.10 -23.59 -12.32
C LEU A 84 27.54 -23.16 -11.99
N MET A 85 27.76 -21.86 -11.80
CA MET A 85 29.03 -21.33 -11.28
C MET A 85 29.26 -21.89 -9.89
N THR A 86 30.45 -22.45 -9.64
CA THR A 86 30.76 -23.04 -8.33
C THR A 86 30.89 -21.95 -7.27
N ALA A 87 30.56 -22.26 -6.01
CA ALA A 87 30.70 -21.31 -4.91
C ALA A 87 32.13 -20.73 -4.80
N LYS A 88 33.14 -21.54 -5.12
CA LYS A 88 34.56 -21.17 -5.12
C LYS A 88 34.90 -20.13 -6.21
N GLU A 89 34.30 -20.26 -7.40
CA GLU A 89 34.47 -19.28 -8.48
C GLU A 89 33.82 -17.95 -8.12
N ARG A 90 32.63 -17.99 -7.50
CA ARG A 90 31.96 -16.77 -7.02
C ARG A 90 32.81 -16.04 -5.99
N GLU A 91 33.33 -16.74 -4.98
CA GLU A 91 34.19 -16.17 -3.94
C GLU A 91 35.47 -15.55 -4.53
N THR A 92 36.08 -16.24 -5.52
CA THR A 92 37.28 -15.73 -6.20
C THR A 92 36.98 -14.43 -6.96
N ILE A 93 35.82 -14.35 -7.63
CA ILE A 93 35.40 -13.15 -8.36
C ILE A 93 35.14 -11.99 -7.40
N GLU A 94 34.39 -12.22 -6.33
CA GLU A 94 34.09 -11.20 -5.30
C GLU A 94 35.38 -10.67 -4.66
N HIS A 95 36.35 -11.55 -4.40
CA HIS A 95 37.65 -11.15 -3.85
C HIS A 95 38.45 -10.26 -4.81
N VAL A 96 38.52 -10.63 -6.10
CA VAL A 96 39.23 -9.84 -7.12
C VAL A 96 38.54 -8.48 -7.33
N GLU A 97 37.22 -8.45 -7.38
CA GLU A 97 36.43 -7.22 -7.50
C GLU A 97 36.67 -6.29 -6.30
N SER A 98 36.57 -6.82 -5.08
CA SER A 98 36.81 -6.05 -3.86
C SER A 98 38.21 -5.44 -3.84
N LYS A 99 39.22 -6.20 -4.28
CA LYS A 99 40.61 -5.70 -4.40
C LYS A 99 40.74 -4.58 -5.43
N GLN A 100 40.14 -4.72 -6.62
CA GLN A 100 40.19 -3.69 -7.66
C GLN A 100 39.45 -2.41 -7.26
N LEU A 101 38.29 -2.54 -6.62
CA LEU A 101 37.53 -1.41 -6.09
C LEU A 101 38.32 -0.70 -5.00
N HIS A 102 38.99 -1.43 -4.11
CA HIS A 102 39.82 -0.82 -3.07
C HIS A 102 41.00 -0.03 -3.65
N LEU A 103 41.69 -0.59 -4.66
CA LEU A 103 42.77 0.11 -5.36
C LEU A 103 42.28 1.35 -6.10
N LEU A 104 41.09 1.27 -6.71
CA LEU A 104 40.45 2.42 -7.34
C LEU A 104 40.12 3.50 -6.30
N THR A 105 39.51 3.12 -5.17
CA THR A 105 39.20 4.04 -4.07
C THR A 105 40.45 4.76 -3.59
N GLN A 106 41.54 4.02 -3.31
CA GLN A 106 42.82 4.60 -2.92
C GLN A 106 43.33 5.57 -3.98
N SER A 107 43.27 5.20 -5.26
CA SER A 107 43.74 6.06 -6.35
C SER A 107 42.92 7.35 -6.49
N ILE A 108 41.60 7.28 -6.31
CA ILE A 108 40.73 8.48 -6.29
C ILE A 108 41.04 9.35 -5.08
N ILE A 109 41.24 8.74 -3.91
CA ILE A 109 41.61 9.46 -2.69
C ILE A 109 42.94 10.18 -2.89
N GLU A 110 43.98 9.49 -3.35
CA GLU A 110 45.32 10.06 -3.53
C GLU A 110 45.35 11.16 -4.60
N GLN A 111 44.73 10.93 -5.75
CA GLN A 111 44.87 11.81 -6.91
C GLN A 111 43.83 12.93 -6.98
N LYS A 112 42.64 12.74 -6.40
CA LYS A 112 41.51 13.69 -6.55
C LYS A 112 41.09 14.33 -5.22
N ILE A 113 41.02 13.58 -4.13
CA ILE A 113 40.45 14.07 -2.87
C ILE A 113 41.52 14.63 -1.91
N ARG A 114 42.66 13.92 -1.81
CA ARG A 114 43.76 13.97 -0.83
C ARG A 114 43.51 13.16 0.46
N PRO A 115 44.43 12.28 0.87
CA PRO A 115 44.23 11.34 1.98
C PRO A 115 44.21 12.01 3.36
N GLU A 116 44.84 13.17 3.54
CA GLU A 116 44.97 13.82 4.86
C GLU A 116 43.63 14.36 5.39
N ILE A 117 42.61 14.42 4.54
CA ILE A 117 41.27 14.95 4.83
C ILE A 117 40.26 13.81 5.09
N LEU A 118 40.64 12.56 4.81
CA LEU A 118 39.72 11.42 4.82
C LEU A 118 39.86 10.59 6.09
N ARG A 119 38.72 10.31 6.73
CA ARG A 119 38.63 9.30 7.80
C ARG A 119 38.58 7.89 7.18
N SER A 120 39.04 6.88 7.91
CA SER A 120 39.10 5.50 7.41
C SER A 120 37.72 4.91 7.08
N ASP A 121 36.67 5.29 7.82
CA ASP A 121 35.28 4.90 7.56
C ASP A 121 34.78 5.40 6.20
N VAL A 122 35.14 6.63 5.83
CA VAL A 122 34.75 7.26 4.56
C VAL A 122 35.37 6.56 3.35
N SER A 123 36.56 5.96 3.50
CA SER A 123 37.18 5.14 2.44
C SER A 123 36.39 3.85 2.19
N THR A 124 35.91 3.21 3.26
CA THR A 124 35.05 2.02 3.16
C THR A 124 33.70 2.38 2.52
N ASP A 125 33.10 3.50 2.92
CA ASP A 125 31.84 3.99 2.34
C ASP A 125 32.01 4.36 0.86
N LEU A 126 33.12 5.02 0.50
CA LEU A 126 33.43 5.35 -0.91
C LEU A 126 33.66 4.10 -1.75
N THR A 127 34.30 3.07 -1.20
CA THR A 127 34.48 1.77 -1.88
C THR A 127 33.14 1.09 -2.14
N THR A 128 32.25 1.11 -1.14
CA THR A 128 30.89 0.55 -1.26
C THR A 128 30.07 1.34 -2.27
N TRP A 129 30.16 2.67 -2.25
CA TRP A 129 29.53 3.53 -3.24
C TRP A 129 30.05 3.25 -4.65
N LEU A 130 31.37 3.20 -4.87
CA LEU A 130 31.98 2.86 -6.16
C LEU A 130 31.53 1.48 -6.65
N ARG A 131 31.39 0.50 -5.75
CA ARG A 131 30.79 -0.79 -6.09
C ARG A 131 29.39 -0.58 -6.68
N HIS A 132 28.48 0.08 -5.97
CA HIS A 132 27.12 0.33 -6.49
C HIS A 132 27.09 1.14 -7.79
N MET A 133 27.97 2.13 -7.93
CA MET A 133 28.13 2.95 -9.14
C MET A 133 28.51 2.11 -10.35
N LEU A 134 29.53 1.26 -10.21
CA LEU A 134 30.13 0.51 -11.31
C LEU A 134 29.36 -0.76 -11.65
N LEU A 135 28.45 -1.19 -10.76
CA LEU A 135 27.48 -2.28 -10.98
C LEU A 135 26.19 -1.84 -11.69
N GLY A 136 25.91 -0.54 -11.72
CA GLY A 136 24.73 0.01 -12.39
C GLY A 136 24.75 -0.17 -13.92
N PRO A 137 23.58 -0.04 -14.59
CA PRO A 137 23.46 -0.27 -16.04
C PRO A 137 24.23 0.72 -16.93
N ALA A 138 24.86 1.77 -16.37
CA ALA A 138 25.27 2.95 -17.12
C ALA A 138 26.72 2.97 -17.64
N GLN A 139 27.65 2.12 -17.17
CA GLN A 139 29.01 2.14 -17.73
C GLN A 139 29.68 0.75 -17.78
N PRO A 140 29.67 0.08 -18.95
CA PRO A 140 30.65 -0.97 -19.21
C PRO A 140 32.05 -0.38 -19.29
N LEU A 141 32.82 -0.66 -18.24
CA LEU A 141 34.23 -0.38 -18.10
C LEU A 141 34.99 -1.15 -19.16
N ASN A 142 35.41 -0.47 -20.21
CA ASN A 142 36.14 -1.08 -21.31
C ASN A 142 37.64 -0.85 -21.08
N LYS A 143 38.33 -1.88 -20.58
CA LYS A 143 39.75 -2.26 -20.80
C LYS A 143 40.41 -2.85 -19.54
N GLN A 144 40.86 -4.09 -19.65
CA GLN A 144 41.65 -4.80 -18.62
C GLN A 144 43.02 -4.18 -18.32
N LYS A 145 43.53 -3.25 -19.14
CA LYS A 145 44.90 -2.73 -18.98
C LYS A 145 45.00 -1.44 -18.16
N ASN A 146 43.97 -0.59 -18.13
CA ASN A 146 44.03 0.75 -17.53
C ASN A 146 42.74 1.16 -16.78
N PHE A 147 41.97 0.20 -16.24
CA PHE A 147 40.68 0.46 -15.57
C PHE A 147 40.72 1.65 -14.60
N ILE A 148 41.70 1.68 -13.70
CA ILE A 148 41.86 2.76 -12.73
C ILE A 148 42.11 4.10 -13.42
N GLN A 149 43.00 4.14 -14.43
CA GLN A 149 43.32 5.37 -15.14
C GLN A 149 42.16 5.91 -15.95
N ASP A 150 41.38 5.02 -16.58
CA ASP A 150 40.20 5.39 -17.35
C ASP A 150 39.14 6.04 -16.43
N ILE A 151 38.94 5.51 -15.22
CA ILE A 151 38.06 6.11 -14.22
C ILE A 151 38.60 7.44 -13.69
N LEU A 152 39.91 7.53 -13.43
CA LEU A 152 40.53 8.78 -12.98
C LEU A 152 40.48 9.89 -14.03
N ASN A 153 40.31 9.52 -15.31
CA ASN A 153 40.12 10.46 -16.41
C ASN A 153 38.65 10.84 -16.63
N ASP A 154 37.69 10.08 -16.08
CA ASP A 154 36.27 10.43 -16.07
C ASP A 154 36.02 11.55 -15.05
N VAL A 155 35.92 12.78 -15.57
CA VAL A 155 35.74 13.99 -14.78
C VAL A 155 34.41 13.97 -14.02
N ASP A 156 33.36 13.36 -14.58
CA ASP A 156 32.03 13.32 -13.97
C ASP A 156 32.04 12.36 -12.77
N LEU A 157 32.58 11.15 -12.96
CA LEU A 157 32.65 10.14 -11.90
C LEU A 157 33.59 10.58 -10.77
N CYS A 158 34.72 11.22 -11.11
CA CYS A 158 35.61 11.79 -10.09
C CYS A 158 34.93 12.92 -9.31
N ALA A 159 34.15 13.78 -9.98
CA ALA A 159 33.41 14.85 -9.31
C ALA A 159 32.34 14.28 -8.36
N ASP A 160 31.64 13.20 -8.73
CA ASP A 160 30.71 12.55 -7.81
C ASP A 160 31.40 11.93 -6.60
N ALA A 161 32.54 11.27 -6.80
CA ALA A 161 33.29 10.66 -5.72
C ALA A 161 33.72 11.71 -4.70
N GLU A 162 34.15 12.88 -5.17
CA GLU A 162 34.46 14.02 -4.32
C GLU A 162 33.22 14.51 -3.56
N ILE A 163 32.07 14.66 -4.23
CA ILE A 163 30.84 15.14 -3.60
C ILE A 163 30.26 14.13 -2.61
N PHE A 164 30.40 12.84 -2.90
CA PHE A 164 30.06 11.76 -1.98
C PHE A 164 30.88 11.90 -0.69
N VAL A 165 32.19 12.11 -0.80
CA VAL A 165 33.06 12.33 0.35
C VAL A 165 32.71 13.62 1.09
N GLU A 166 32.39 14.70 0.37
CA GLU A 166 31.92 15.95 0.97
C GLU A 166 30.63 15.79 1.77
N ALA A 167 29.78 14.81 1.44
CA ALA A 167 28.53 14.55 2.16
C ALA A 167 28.76 13.92 3.54
N HIS A 168 29.95 13.39 3.83
CA HIS A 168 30.27 12.79 5.13
C HIS A 168 30.59 13.85 6.17
N ALA A 169 29.98 13.71 7.35
CA ALA A 169 30.23 14.61 8.48
C ALA A 169 31.73 14.61 8.85
N GLY A 170 32.30 15.81 8.98
CA GLY A 170 33.73 15.99 9.29
C GLY A 170 34.68 16.03 8.08
N CYS A 171 34.27 15.62 6.88
CA CYS A 171 35.12 15.65 5.66
C CYS A 171 35.02 16.96 4.86
N HIS A 172 34.35 17.97 5.39
CA HIS A 172 34.05 19.23 4.71
C HIS A 172 35.12 20.33 4.86
N LYS A 173 36.22 20.10 5.60
CA LYS A 173 37.23 21.15 5.88
C LYS A 173 37.97 21.59 4.61
N GLY A 174 37.35 22.48 3.85
CA GLY A 174 37.93 23.12 2.66
C GLY A 174 37.70 22.40 1.33
N LEU A 175 37.21 21.15 1.31
CA LEU A 175 37.04 20.39 0.06
C LEU A 175 36.01 21.03 -0.88
N ILE A 176 34.86 21.45 -0.34
CA ILE A 176 33.80 22.15 -1.10
C ILE A 176 34.30 23.49 -1.64
N LEU A 177 34.94 24.30 -0.79
CA LEU A 177 35.46 25.62 -1.18
C LEU A 177 36.57 25.48 -2.24
N ARG A 178 37.42 24.46 -2.11
CA ARG A 178 38.45 24.11 -3.10
C ARG A 178 37.83 23.70 -4.44
N ASN A 179 36.84 22.81 -4.41
CA ASN A 179 36.19 22.32 -5.63
C ASN A 179 35.39 23.43 -6.34
N ARG A 180 34.73 24.32 -5.58
CA ARG A 180 34.11 25.55 -6.11
C ARG A 180 35.13 26.56 -6.62
N GLY A 181 36.33 26.59 -6.03
CA GLY A 181 37.44 27.45 -6.46
C GLY A 181 38.24 26.93 -7.66
N ASP A 182 38.18 25.63 -7.98
CA ASP A 182 38.90 25.06 -9.14
C ASP A 182 38.20 25.47 -10.44
N GLY A 183 38.87 26.33 -11.22
CA GLY A 183 38.39 26.81 -12.52
C GLY A 183 37.99 25.71 -13.50
N ARG A 184 38.62 24.52 -13.40
CA ARG A 184 38.31 23.36 -14.26
C ARG A 184 36.97 22.70 -13.89
N LYS A 185 36.50 22.91 -12.66
CA LYS A 185 35.28 22.30 -12.11
C LYS A 185 34.06 23.23 -12.12
N LYS A 186 34.20 24.47 -12.60
CA LYS A 186 33.10 25.46 -12.75
C LYS A 186 31.91 24.98 -13.58
N LYS A 187 32.09 23.93 -14.39
CA LYS A 187 30.99 23.28 -15.13
C LYS A 187 30.08 22.44 -14.25
N MET A 188 30.60 21.91 -13.14
CA MET A 188 29.87 21.00 -12.24
C MET A 188 29.48 21.67 -10.93
N TYR A 189 30.39 22.43 -10.34
CA TYR A 189 30.17 23.08 -9.04
C TYR A 189 29.62 24.50 -9.23
N PRO A 190 28.58 24.88 -8.48
CA PRO A 190 28.03 26.22 -8.52
C PRO A 190 28.88 27.18 -7.69
N GLY A 191 28.51 28.46 -7.68
CA GLY A 191 29.19 29.48 -6.87
C GLY A 191 29.18 29.16 -5.36
N PRO A 192 30.05 29.81 -4.57
CA PRO A 192 30.18 29.60 -3.13
C PRO A 192 28.87 29.83 -2.35
N GLU A 193 27.97 30.66 -2.85
CA GLU A 193 26.69 31.00 -2.21
C GLU A 193 25.52 30.08 -2.63
N ALA A 194 25.74 29.14 -3.56
CA ALA A 194 24.65 28.29 -4.02
C ALA A 194 24.26 27.23 -2.98
N GLU A 195 22.95 27.05 -2.77
CA GLU A 195 22.39 26.05 -1.86
C GLU A 195 22.75 24.61 -2.29
N LEU A 196 22.73 24.37 -3.60
CA LEU A 196 23.10 23.08 -4.17
C LEU A 196 24.63 22.93 -4.23
N ARG A 197 25.11 21.70 -4.08
CA ARG A 197 26.53 21.38 -4.33
C ARG A 197 26.84 21.20 -5.82
N VAL A 198 25.80 21.15 -6.64
CA VAL A 198 25.83 20.98 -8.09
C VAL A 198 25.19 22.19 -8.74
N ARG A 199 25.68 22.55 -9.91
CA ARG A 199 24.97 23.48 -10.76
C ARG A 199 23.57 22.96 -11.12
N GLU A 200 22.62 23.87 -11.09
CA GLU A 200 21.21 23.55 -11.28
C GLU A 200 20.90 23.00 -12.67
N ASP A 201 21.55 23.51 -13.72
CA ASP A 201 21.43 23.05 -15.10
C ASP A 201 22.01 21.64 -15.30
N VAL A 202 23.09 21.31 -14.57
CA VAL A 202 23.64 19.94 -14.55
C VAL A 202 22.65 18.99 -13.90
N LEU A 203 22.06 19.37 -12.77
CA LEU A 203 21.06 18.56 -12.08
C LEU A 203 19.82 18.30 -12.96
N GLN A 204 19.28 19.35 -13.61
CA GLN A 204 18.17 19.25 -14.54
C GLN A 204 18.47 18.33 -15.73
N SER A 205 19.66 18.49 -16.34
CA SER A 205 20.10 17.66 -17.46
C SER A 205 20.17 16.18 -17.07
N ARG A 206 20.61 15.87 -15.85
CA ARG A 206 20.70 14.50 -15.34
C ARG A 206 19.33 13.91 -15.05
N CYS A 207 18.41 14.68 -14.47
CA CYS A 207 17.01 14.28 -14.30
C CYS A 207 16.36 13.96 -15.66
N LEU A 208 16.62 14.78 -16.68
CA LEU A 208 16.14 14.54 -18.04
C LEU A 208 16.69 13.22 -18.61
N LEU A 209 18.01 13.00 -18.54
CA LEU A 209 18.62 11.76 -19.02
C LEU A 209 18.05 10.51 -18.33
N MET A 210 17.75 10.59 -17.03
CA MET A 210 17.09 9.49 -16.32
C MET A 210 15.69 9.23 -16.87
N VAL A 211 14.88 10.26 -17.04
CA VAL A 211 13.53 10.12 -17.58
C VAL A 211 13.56 9.58 -19.01
N LEU A 212 14.49 10.02 -19.84
CA LEU A 212 14.68 9.49 -21.19
C LEU A 212 15.02 8.00 -21.19
N GLU A 213 15.93 7.56 -20.30
CA GLU A 213 16.29 6.14 -20.17
C GLU A 213 15.11 5.29 -19.67
N PHE A 214 14.34 5.79 -18.69
CA PHE A 214 13.11 5.12 -18.23
C PHE A 214 12.05 5.04 -19.34
N SER A 215 11.83 6.15 -20.05
CA SER A 215 10.87 6.24 -21.15
C SER A 215 11.23 5.26 -22.27
N LYS A 216 12.52 5.18 -22.62
CA LYS A 216 13.05 4.22 -23.59
C LYS A 216 12.77 2.77 -23.18
N ARG A 217 12.95 2.42 -21.90
CA ARG A 217 12.63 1.06 -21.39
C ARG A 217 11.14 0.73 -21.41
N LYS A 218 10.28 1.74 -21.31
CA LYS A 218 8.81 1.59 -21.33
C LYS A 218 8.20 1.83 -22.73
N GLY A 219 9.01 2.13 -23.75
CA GLY A 219 8.54 2.40 -25.11
C GLY A 219 7.77 3.72 -25.26
N ILE A 220 8.10 4.74 -24.48
CA ILE A 220 7.46 6.06 -24.56
C ILE A 220 8.36 7.02 -25.34
N GLU A 221 7.84 7.55 -26.45
CA GLU A 221 8.56 8.46 -27.36
C GLU A 221 8.06 9.92 -27.28
N ASP A 222 7.03 10.21 -26.49
CA ASP A 222 6.45 11.55 -26.36
C ASP A 222 7.41 12.51 -25.62
N MET A 223 8.09 13.36 -26.39
CA MET A 223 9.06 14.35 -25.89
C MET A 223 8.45 15.37 -24.92
N VAL A 224 7.19 15.76 -25.12
CA VAL A 224 6.50 16.72 -24.24
C VAL A 224 6.26 16.09 -22.88
N LEU A 225 5.82 14.84 -22.89
CA LEU A 225 5.58 14.05 -21.70
C LEU A 225 6.88 13.72 -20.95
N GLN A 226 7.94 13.38 -21.68
CA GLN A 226 9.28 13.19 -21.13
C GLN A 226 9.83 14.47 -20.48
N GLN A 227 9.67 15.63 -21.11
CA GLN A 227 10.13 16.90 -20.56
C GLN A 227 9.36 17.29 -19.30
N LYS A 228 8.04 17.04 -19.27
CA LYS A 228 7.21 17.23 -18.08
C LYS A 228 7.63 16.31 -16.95
N ALA A 229 7.81 15.01 -17.23
CA ALA A 229 8.29 14.03 -16.26
C ALA A 229 9.67 14.38 -15.73
N ALA A 230 10.58 14.87 -16.57
CA ALA A 230 11.91 15.34 -16.18
C ALA A 230 11.85 16.53 -15.22
N GLN A 231 10.94 17.48 -15.48
CA GLN A 231 10.73 18.63 -14.60
C GLN A 231 10.14 18.21 -13.25
N ASP A 232 9.12 17.36 -13.24
CA ASP A 232 8.49 16.85 -12.02
C ASP A 232 9.51 16.04 -11.18
N PHE A 233 10.34 15.22 -11.83
CA PHE A 233 11.41 14.47 -11.19
C PHE A 233 12.51 15.39 -10.63
N TYR A 234 12.90 16.43 -11.36
CA TYR A 234 13.89 17.42 -10.89
C TYR A 234 13.40 18.19 -9.66
N VAL A 235 12.14 18.62 -9.64
CA VAL A 235 11.56 19.34 -8.47
C VAL A 235 11.60 18.46 -7.23
N PHE A 236 11.22 17.18 -7.36
CA PHE A 236 11.33 16.19 -6.29
C PHE A 236 12.78 16.02 -5.83
N TYR A 237 13.69 15.78 -6.77
CA TYR A 237 15.08 15.48 -6.46
C TYR A 237 15.81 16.65 -5.81
N ARG A 238 15.61 17.88 -6.31
CA ARG A 238 16.17 19.12 -5.72
C ARG A 238 15.78 19.26 -4.25
N ARG A 239 14.51 19.05 -3.90
CA ARG A 239 14.04 19.11 -2.51
C ARG A 239 14.69 18.04 -1.66
N TYR A 240 14.68 16.79 -2.13
CA TYR A 240 15.28 15.67 -1.41
C TYR A 240 16.74 15.98 -1.03
N MET A 241 17.49 16.59 -1.94
CA MET A 241 18.88 16.99 -1.75
C MET A 241 19.03 18.10 -0.68
N LEU A 242 18.13 19.09 -0.68
CA LEU A 242 18.13 20.18 0.31
C LEU A 242 17.73 19.69 1.72
N GLU A 243 16.75 18.79 1.81
CA GLU A 243 16.24 18.29 3.11
C GLU A 243 17.16 17.26 3.77
N LYS A 244 17.76 16.36 2.98
CA LYS A 244 18.61 15.30 3.51
C LYS A 244 20.08 15.71 3.62
N GLY A 245 20.46 16.87 3.09
CA GLY A 245 21.84 17.38 3.10
C GLY A 245 22.83 16.50 2.31
N ARG A 246 22.33 15.52 1.55
CA ARG A 246 23.11 14.64 0.69
C ARG A 246 23.05 15.20 -0.72
N CYS A 247 24.20 15.34 -1.37
CA CYS A 247 24.24 15.71 -2.78
C CYS A 247 24.93 14.62 -3.59
N TYR A 248 24.35 14.21 -4.72
CA TYR A 248 24.98 13.31 -5.70
C TYR A 248 24.67 13.85 -7.10
N ASN A 249 25.62 13.75 -8.05
CA ASN A 249 25.54 14.52 -9.30
C ASN A 249 25.34 13.67 -10.56
N THR A 250 25.55 12.36 -10.52
CA THR A 250 25.36 11.50 -11.70
C THR A 250 24.20 10.54 -11.59
N TYR A 251 23.81 10.03 -12.77
CA TYR A 251 22.95 8.86 -12.93
C TYR A 251 23.33 7.74 -11.98
N THR A 252 24.63 7.47 -11.87
CA THR A 252 25.18 6.43 -11.00
C THR A 252 25.14 6.86 -9.53
N GLY A 253 25.33 8.14 -9.17
CA GLY A 253 25.24 8.62 -7.78
C GLY A 253 23.80 8.66 -7.22
N MET A 254 22.84 9.03 -8.08
CA MET A 254 21.41 8.78 -7.88
C MET A 254 21.12 7.28 -7.76
N SER A 255 21.82 6.50 -8.58
CA SER A 255 21.81 5.05 -8.53
C SER A 255 22.50 4.45 -7.28
N ALA A 256 23.45 5.11 -6.64
CA ALA A 256 24.06 4.58 -5.41
C ALA A 256 23.14 4.78 -4.20
N CYS A 257 22.23 5.76 -4.28
CA CYS A 257 21.03 5.78 -3.46
C CYS A 257 20.05 4.61 -3.77
N MET A 258 20.27 3.79 -4.82
CA MET A 258 19.49 2.55 -5.12
C MET A 258 19.70 1.45 -4.10
N GLY A 259 20.67 1.57 -3.19
CA GLY A 259 20.69 0.72 -1.99
C GLY A 259 19.45 0.93 -1.13
N ASP A 260 18.84 2.12 -1.18
CA ASP A 260 17.51 2.39 -0.62
C ASP A 260 16.43 2.06 -1.67
N GLN A 261 15.93 0.83 -1.63
CA GLN A 261 14.81 0.38 -2.49
C GLN A 261 13.60 1.33 -2.43
N THR A 262 13.45 2.07 -1.34
CA THR A 262 12.37 3.04 -1.12
C THR A 262 12.54 4.26 -2.02
N PHE A 263 13.74 4.83 -2.12
CA PHE A 263 14.03 5.97 -3.00
C PHE A 263 13.86 5.60 -4.48
N MET A 264 14.20 4.35 -4.83
CA MET A 264 14.06 3.87 -6.21
C MET A 264 12.64 3.69 -6.66
N LYS A 265 11.85 3.00 -5.85
CA LYS A 265 10.43 2.84 -6.12
C LYS A 265 9.77 4.21 -6.24
N ARG A 266 10.09 5.15 -5.33
CA ARG A 266 9.58 6.53 -5.40
C ARG A 266 9.99 7.27 -6.67
N SER A 267 11.26 7.19 -7.05
CA SER A 267 11.77 7.84 -8.26
C SER A 267 11.09 7.27 -9.51
N GLU A 268 10.92 5.95 -9.58
CA GLU A 268 10.17 5.29 -10.65
C GLU A 268 8.71 5.73 -10.65
N ASP A 269 8.00 5.68 -9.51
CA ASP A 269 6.59 6.09 -9.41
C ASP A 269 6.39 7.55 -9.87
N ILE A 270 7.30 8.47 -9.52
CA ILE A 270 7.24 9.89 -9.93
C ILE A 270 7.43 10.04 -11.44
N VAL A 271 8.40 9.32 -12.00
CA VAL A 271 8.66 9.33 -13.45
C VAL A 271 7.48 8.70 -14.17
N MET A 272 6.95 7.57 -13.69
CA MET A 272 5.79 6.88 -14.28
C MET A 272 4.52 7.74 -14.22
N PHE A 273 4.31 8.48 -13.14
CA PHE A 273 3.23 9.47 -13.05
C PHE A 273 3.43 10.64 -14.04
N GLY A 274 4.64 11.20 -14.09
CA GLY A 274 4.98 12.25 -15.05
C GLY A 274 4.78 11.80 -16.50
N LEU A 275 5.04 10.51 -16.76
CA LEU A 275 4.83 9.84 -18.02
C LEU A 275 3.38 9.39 -18.27
N GLY A 276 2.44 9.73 -17.40
CA GLY A 276 1.02 9.37 -17.54
C GLY A 276 0.72 7.87 -17.47
N LEU A 277 1.69 7.04 -17.10
CA LEU A 277 1.54 5.59 -16.94
C LEU A 277 0.92 5.22 -15.60
N GLU A 278 1.10 6.07 -14.58
CA GLU A 278 0.39 5.96 -13.31
C GLU A 278 -0.69 7.04 -13.18
N LYS A 279 -1.87 6.61 -12.70
CA LYS A 279 -3.02 7.52 -12.50
C LYS A 279 -2.92 8.34 -11.23
N GLU A 280 -2.11 7.92 -10.26
CA GLU A 280 -1.99 8.56 -8.96
C GLU A 280 -0.58 9.12 -8.78
N MET A 281 -0.49 10.42 -8.47
CA MET A 281 0.78 11.05 -8.14
C MET A 281 1.29 10.47 -6.81
N PRO A 282 2.59 10.14 -6.68
CA PRO A 282 3.15 9.73 -5.41
C PRO A 282 2.81 10.75 -4.33
N LEU A 283 2.30 10.26 -3.19
CA LEU A 283 1.70 11.09 -2.14
C LEU A 283 2.59 12.25 -1.71
N GLU A 284 3.91 12.05 -1.67
CA GLU A 284 4.90 13.07 -1.32
C GLU A 284 5.02 14.19 -2.36
N VAL A 285 4.80 13.91 -3.66
CA VAL A 285 4.76 14.93 -4.71
C VAL A 285 3.38 15.63 -4.73
N ALA A 286 2.32 14.89 -4.44
CA ALA A 286 0.97 15.44 -4.23
C ALA A 286 0.91 16.43 -3.07
N GLU A 287 1.50 16.07 -1.93
CA GLU A 287 1.63 16.91 -0.75
C GLU A 287 2.39 18.22 -1.05
N ASN A 288 3.24 18.22 -2.07
CA ASN A 288 4.08 19.36 -2.45
C ASN A 288 3.51 20.28 -3.54
N ARG A 289 2.73 19.76 -4.50
CA ARG A 289 1.97 20.61 -5.44
C ARG A 289 0.76 21.25 -4.77
N ASN A 290 0.22 20.53 -3.79
CA ASN A 290 -0.96 20.90 -3.02
C ASN A 290 -0.59 20.99 -1.53
N VAL A 291 0.27 21.96 -1.18
CA VAL A 291 0.22 22.61 0.14
C VAL A 291 -1.10 23.42 0.27
N THR A 292 -2.19 22.94 -0.32
CA THR A 292 -3.53 23.15 0.18
C THR A 292 -3.57 22.51 1.56
N THR A 293 -3.34 23.34 2.56
CA THR A 293 -3.81 23.21 3.95
C THR A 293 -4.44 21.86 4.24
N CYS A 294 -3.64 20.91 4.75
CA CYS A 294 -4.19 19.70 5.35
C CYS A 294 -5.33 20.14 6.28
N LEU A 295 -6.55 19.64 6.04
CA LEU A 295 -7.71 20.05 6.82
C LEU A 295 -7.38 19.81 8.29
N LYS A 296 -7.48 20.86 9.12
CA LYS A 296 -7.23 20.69 10.57
C LYS A 296 -8.33 19.85 11.21
N ASN A 297 -9.56 19.98 10.71
CA ASN A 297 -10.75 19.29 11.19
C ASN A 297 -11.68 18.95 10.03
N ALA A 298 -12.47 17.89 10.18
CA ALA A 298 -13.52 17.53 9.24
C ALA A 298 -14.86 17.27 10.00
N PRO A 299 -15.50 18.32 10.55
CA PRO A 299 -16.77 18.15 11.25
C PRO A 299 -17.85 17.63 10.29
N PRO A 300 -18.82 16.84 10.78
CA PRO A 300 -19.93 16.39 9.95
C PRO A 300 -20.73 17.58 9.41
N PRO A 301 -21.17 17.56 8.14
CA PRO A 301 -22.04 18.61 7.61
C PRO A 301 -23.34 18.72 8.44
N PHE A 302 -23.87 19.93 8.58
CA PHE A 302 -25.07 20.17 9.38
C PHE A 302 -26.26 19.28 8.95
N HIS A 303 -26.50 19.17 7.64
CA HIS A 303 -27.55 18.30 7.11
C HIS A 303 -27.35 16.81 7.48
N THR A 304 -26.09 16.34 7.55
CA THR A 304 -25.76 14.99 7.99
C THR A 304 -26.10 14.80 9.47
N VAL A 305 -25.76 15.79 10.31
CA VAL A 305 -26.08 15.76 11.74
C VAL A 305 -27.59 15.74 11.98
N VAL A 306 -28.36 16.55 11.26
CA VAL A 306 -29.83 16.60 11.37
C VAL A 306 -30.44 15.26 10.96
N VAL A 307 -30.07 14.71 9.79
CA VAL A 307 -30.58 13.42 9.32
C VAL A 307 -30.20 12.30 10.28
N PHE A 308 -28.96 12.29 10.76
CA PHE A 308 -28.50 11.34 11.77
C PHE A 308 -29.33 11.43 13.06
N ALA A 309 -29.56 12.64 13.57
CA ALA A 309 -30.34 12.85 14.78
C ALA A 309 -31.80 12.38 14.61
N ILE A 310 -32.45 12.72 13.49
CA ILE A 310 -33.81 12.26 13.18
C ILE A 310 -33.86 10.73 13.11
N ALA A 311 -32.92 10.10 12.41
CA ALA A 311 -32.85 8.65 12.29
C ALA A 311 -32.65 7.98 13.67
N MET A 312 -31.75 8.51 14.50
CA MET A 312 -31.51 7.98 15.84
C MET A 312 -32.71 8.18 16.78
N VAL A 313 -33.38 9.33 16.73
CA VAL A 313 -34.64 9.55 17.47
C VAL A 313 -35.71 8.57 17.00
N GLY A 314 -35.83 8.32 15.70
CA GLY A 314 -36.77 7.34 15.16
C GLY A 314 -36.46 5.90 15.61
N CYS A 315 -35.18 5.53 15.68
CA CYS A 315 -34.77 4.21 16.21
C CYS A 315 -35.00 4.11 17.71
N LEU A 316 -34.69 5.15 18.49
CA LEU A 316 -34.94 5.20 19.94
C LEU A 316 -36.44 5.12 20.26
N TRP A 317 -37.29 5.79 19.47
CA TRP A 317 -38.74 5.69 19.59
C TRP A 317 -39.22 4.26 19.29
N SER A 318 -38.58 3.60 18.34
CA SER A 318 -38.90 2.22 17.90
C SER A 318 -38.20 1.14 18.73
N LEU A 319 -37.58 1.48 19.86
CA LEU A 319 -36.96 0.48 20.72
C LEU A 319 -38.02 -0.48 21.28
N PRO A 320 -37.74 -1.80 21.33
CA PRO A 320 -38.66 -2.73 21.96
C PRO A 320 -38.79 -2.46 23.45
N SER A 321 -39.98 -2.69 23.99
CA SER A 321 -40.20 -2.62 25.43
C SER A 321 -39.41 -3.72 26.16
N TRP A 322 -39.03 -3.50 27.41
CA TRP A 322 -38.37 -4.55 28.21
C TRP A 322 -39.19 -5.82 28.30
N LYS A 323 -40.52 -5.70 28.37
CA LYS A 323 -41.43 -6.84 28.35
C LYS A 323 -41.31 -7.66 27.06
N SER A 324 -41.26 -6.99 25.90
CA SER A 324 -41.05 -7.64 24.60
C SER A 324 -39.71 -8.38 24.53
N ILE A 325 -38.67 -7.81 25.13
CA ILE A 325 -37.35 -8.47 25.21
C ILE A 325 -37.45 -9.69 26.13
N ASP A 326 -38.06 -9.56 27.30
CA ASP A 326 -38.20 -10.65 28.29
C ASP A 326 -39.03 -11.83 27.77
N GLU A 327 -40.03 -11.57 26.93
CA GLU A 327 -40.83 -12.60 26.26
C GLU A 327 -39.99 -13.52 25.35
N HIS A 328 -38.81 -13.06 24.91
CA HIS A 328 -37.93 -13.81 24.01
C HIS A 328 -36.57 -14.16 24.64
N ALA A 329 -36.12 -13.39 25.63
CA ALA A 329 -34.88 -13.63 26.37
C ALA A 329 -35.14 -14.62 27.51
N THR A 330 -35.63 -15.82 27.19
CA THR A 330 -35.96 -16.85 28.18
C THR A 330 -34.79 -17.83 28.36
N ILE A 331 -34.73 -18.50 29.52
CA ILE A 331 -33.75 -19.58 29.75
C ILE A 331 -33.85 -20.63 28.63
N GLU A 332 -35.09 -21.03 28.30
CA GLU A 332 -35.38 -22.01 27.26
C GLU A 332 -34.77 -21.63 25.90
N ALA A 333 -34.88 -20.36 25.48
CA ALA A 333 -34.32 -19.90 24.21
C ALA A 333 -32.79 -20.11 24.11
N PHE A 334 -32.08 -20.09 25.25
CA PHE A 334 -30.64 -20.31 25.29
C PHE A 334 -30.25 -21.75 25.62
N THR A 335 -31.12 -22.56 26.22
CA THR A 335 -30.78 -23.94 26.62
C THR A 335 -31.30 -25.01 25.66
N THR A 336 -32.27 -24.68 24.82
CA THR A 336 -32.91 -25.64 23.93
C THR A 336 -32.20 -25.67 22.58
N SER A 337 -31.84 -26.87 22.12
CA SER A 337 -31.38 -27.10 20.75
C SER A 337 -32.56 -27.01 19.80
N ILE A 338 -32.34 -26.49 18.59
CA ILE A 338 -33.35 -26.47 17.52
C ILE A 338 -33.86 -27.88 17.27
N PHE A 339 -32.95 -28.84 17.15
CA PHE A 339 -33.30 -30.23 16.92
C PHE A 339 -33.55 -30.94 18.24
N LYS A 340 -34.76 -31.48 18.40
CA LYS A 340 -35.14 -32.27 19.59
C LYS A 340 -34.64 -33.71 19.53
N GLU A 341 -34.28 -34.20 18.36
CA GLU A 341 -33.82 -35.57 18.13
C GLU A 341 -32.62 -35.63 17.17
N GLY A 342 -31.91 -36.76 17.18
CA GLY A 342 -30.80 -37.01 16.26
C GLY A 342 -29.45 -36.41 16.70
N PRO A 343 -28.44 -36.44 15.80
CA PRO A 343 -27.06 -36.07 16.14
C PRO A 343 -26.86 -34.58 16.44
N PHE A 344 -27.85 -33.74 16.11
CA PHE A 344 -27.84 -32.31 16.39
C PHE A 344 -28.70 -31.93 17.61
N ASN A 345 -29.24 -32.92 18.36
CA ASN A 345 -29.81 -32.64 19.67
C ASN A 345 -28.67 -32.39 20.67
N LEU A 346 -28.30 -31.12 20.82
CA LEU A 346 -27.24 -30.70 21.71
C LEU A 346 -27.79 -30.51 23.12
N SER A 347 -27.16 -31.14 24.11
CA SER A 347 -27.47 -30.89 25.51
C SER A 347 -27.12 -29.44 25.88
N PRO A 348 -27.75 -28.86 26.93
CA PRO A 348 -27.39 -27.53 27.42
C PRO A 348 -25.88 -27.41 27.70
N LEU A 349 -25.26 -28.45 28.26
CA LEU A 349 -23.80 -28.46 28.48
C LEU A 349 -23.02 -28.32 27.17
N ALA A 350 -23.39 -29.06 26.12
CA ALA A 350 -22.75 -28.98 24.82
C ALA A 350 -22.94 -27.59 24.17
N LEU A 351 -24.16 -27.04 24.21
CA LEU A 351 -24.44 -25.68 23.74
C LEU A 351 -23.58 -24.65 24.47
N GLY A 352 -23.52 -24.73 25.80
CA GLY A 352 -22.71 -23.86 26.63
C GLY A 352 -21.23 -23.91 26.27
N VAL A 353 -20.66 -25.11 26.16
CA VAL A 353 -19.25 -25.30 25.81
C VAL A 353 -18.93 -24.79 24.40
N ILE A 354 -19.76 -25.11 23.40
CA ILE A 354 -19.52 -24.67 22.01
C ILE A 354 -19.54 -23.14 21.92
N ARG A 355 -20.52 -22.49 22.54
CA ARG A 355 -20.60 -21.02 22.55
C ARG A 355 -19.42 -20.40 23.31
N MET A 356 -18.97 -20.99 24.40
CA MET A 356 -17.75 -20.53 25.09
C MET A 356 -16.49 -20.68 24.22
N VAL A 357 -16.38 -21.75 23.43
CA VAL A 357 -15.28 -21.90 22.44
C VAL A 357 -15.36 -20.80 21.38
N PHE A 358 -16.55 -20.50 20.85
CA PHE A 358 -16.76 -19.39 19.92
C PHE A 358 -16.38 -18.03 20.52
N ALA A 359 -16.75 -17.75 21.76
CA ALA A 359 -16.35 -16.55 22.46
C ALA A 359 -14.82 -16.46 22.62
N MET A 360 -14.16 -17.57 22.95
CA MET A 360 -12.70 -17.65 23.06
C MET A 360 -12.01 -17.42 21.71
N ILE A 361 -12.55 -17.95 20.61
CA ILE A 361 -12.06 -17.63 19.25
C ILE A 361 -12.15 -16.13 19.01
N CYS A 362 -13.29 -15.49 19.31
CA CYS A 362 -13.43 -14.04 19.16
C CYS A 362 -12.36 -13.26 19.92
N ILE A 363 -12.10 -13.63 21.18
CA ILE A 363 -11.05 -13.01 22.02
C ILE A 363 -9.65 -13.22 21.43
N ILE A 364 -9.33 -14.44 20.97
CA ILE A 364 -8.02 -14.77 20.38
C ILE A 364 -7.79 -13.96 19.10
N ILE A 365 -8.78 -13.86 18.22
CA ILE A 365 -8.70 -13.07 16.98
C ILE A 365 -8.54 -11.58 17.31
N THR A 366 -9.30 -11.05 18.28
CA THR A 366 -9.19 -9.67 18.73
C THR A 366 -7.80 -9.36 19.29
N ARG A 367 -7.28 -10.24 20.15
CA ARG A 367 -5.91 -10.12 20.68
C ARG A 367 -4.87 -10.18 19.58
N GLY A 368 -4.99 -11.14 18.65
CA GLY A 368 -4.11 -11.26 17.50
C GLY A 368 -4.06 -9.97 16.67
N LYS A 369 -5.22 -9.35 16.42
CA LYS A 369 -5.30 -8.05 15.73
C LYS A 369 -4.64 -6.90 16.50
N ILE A 370 -4.85 -6.83 17.82
CA ILE A 370 -4.25 -5.81 18.67
C ILE A 370 -2.72 -5.93 18.69
N VAL A 371 -2.20 -7.17 18.79
CA VAL A 371 -0.75 -7.45 18.85
C VAL A 371 -0.07 -7.22 17.51
N ASN A 372 -0.65 -7.72 16.42
CA ASN A 372 -0.03 -7.64 15.10
C ASN A 372 -0.16 -6.25 14.47
N GLY A 373 -1.09 -5.43 14.95
CA GLY A 373 -1.44 -4.17 14.32
C GLY A 373 -2.12 -4.38 12.95
N ALA A 374 -2.40 -3.27 12.28
CA ALA A 374 -2.91 -3.25 10.92
C ALA A 374 -2.41 -2.01 10.20
N GLN A 375 -1.93 -2.18 8.97
CA GLN A 375 -1.70 -1.06 8.07
C GLN A 375 -2.95 -0.85 7.23
N PHE A 376 -3.48 0.36 7.25
CA PHE A 376 -4.68 0.72 6.51
C PHE A 376 -4.36 1.80 5.50
N LYS A 377 -4.56 1.50 4.21
CA LYS A 377 -4.49 2.51 3.15
C LYS A 377 -5.85 3.23 3.07
N ALA A 378 -5.90 4.48 3.53
CA ALA A 378 -7.07 5.33 3.41
C ALA A 378 -7.37 5.59 1.93
N THR A 379 -8.48 5.00 1.46
CA THR A 379 -8.97 5.15 0.09
C THR A 379 -10.19 6.07 0.09
N TYR A 380 -10.00 7.30 -0.35
CA TYR A 380 -11.07 8.30 -0.46
C TYR A 380 -11.51 8.51 -1.90
N LEU A 381 -12.75 8.96 -2.08
CA LEU A 381 -13.26 9.37 -3.39
C LEU A 381 -12.45 10.56 -3.93
N ALA A 382 -12.47 10.78 -5.25
CA ALA A 382 -11.68 11.84 -5.89
C ALA A 382 -12.04 13.26 -5.41
N GLU A 383 -13.27 13.45 -4.94
CA GLU A 383 -13.78 14.73 -4.43
C GLU A 383 -13.47 14.95 -2.95
N SER A 384 -12.91 13.94 -2.27
CA SER A 384 -12.53 14.05 -0.87
C SER A 384 -11.45 15.11 -0.68
N LYS A 385 -11.59 15.88 0.39
CA LYS A 385 -10.57 16.85 0.82
C LYS A 385 -9.57 16.24 1.82
N LEU A 386 -9.74 14.97 2.15
CA LEU A 386 -8.87 14.26 3.09
C LEU A 386 -7.60 13.77 2.40
N GLN A 387 -6.52 13.75 3.17
CA GLN A 387 -5.26 13.21 2.67
C GLN A 387 -5.34 11.69 2.58
N ARG A 388 -5.01 11.15 1.41
CA ARG A 388 -4.81 9.71 1.22
C ARG A 388 -3.47 9.34 1.86
N GLY A 389 -3.39 8.16 2.44
CA GLY A 389 -2.18 7.72 3.12
C GLY A 389 -2.29 6.32 3.68
N VAL A 390 -1.15 5.77 4.10
CA VAL A 390 -1.10 4.55 4.89
C VAL A 390 -1.08 4.97 6.36
N ILE A 391 -2.05 4.47 7.13
CA ILE A 391 -2.16 4.71 8.55
C ILE A 391 -1.83 3.40 9.27
N ASP A 392 -0.82 3.45 10.13
CA ASP A 392 -0.48 2.35 11.01
C ASP A 392 -1.38 2.39 12.25
N LEU A 393 -2.24 1.40 12.36
CA LEU A 393 -3.08 1.17 13.53
C LEU A 393 -2.41 0.08 14.37
N ALA A 394 -1.87 0.45 15.54
CA ALA A 394 -1.29 -0.48 16.48
C ALA A 394 -2.08 -0.54 17.79
N GLY A 395 -2.06 -1.69 18.47
CA GLY A 395 -2.69 -1.87 19.76
C GLY A 395 -4.21 -1.66 19.70
N VAL A 396 -4.77 -0.95 20.68
CA VAL A 396 -6.21 -0.71 20.81
C VAL A 396 -6.77 0.09 19.62
N LYS A 397 -5.95 0.87 18.90
CA LYS A 397 -6.39 1.60 17.70
C LYS A 397 -6.88 0.67 16.59
N THR A 398 -6.46 -0.59 16.57
CA THR A 398 -6.99 -1.62 15.66
C THR A 398 -8.48 -1.91 15.86
N GLN A 399 -9.05 -1.52 17.01
CA GLN A 399 -10.48 -1.61 17.28
C GLN A 399 -11.28 -0.46 16.65
N GLY A 400 -10.64 0.43 15.89
CA GLY A 400 -11.31 1.52 15.19
C GLY A 400 -12.25 1.05 14.08
N PHE A 401 -12.08 -0.17 13.53
CA PHE A 401 -12.91 -0.70 12.45
C PHE A 401 -14.30 -1.14 12.96
N PHE A 402 -15.35 -0.88 12.18
CA PHE A 402 -16.71 -1.36 12.47
C PHE A 402 -16.74 -2.88 12.58
N THR A 403 -15.99 -3.56 11.71
CA THR A 403 -15.83 -5.02 11.77
C THR A 403 -15.30 -5.50 13.12
N SER A 404 -14.40 -4.75 13.76
CA SER A 404 -13.89 -5.10 15.09
C SER A 404 -14.94 -4.91 16.18
N TRP A 405 -15.77 -3.87 16.08
CA TRP A 405 -16.90 -3.66 17.00
C TRP A 405 -17.92 -4.79 16.90
N ALA A 406 -18.35 -5.12 15.68
CA ALA A 406 -19.28 -6.23 15.43
C ALA A 406 -18.69 -7.58 15.86
N TRP A 407 -17.40 -7.81 15.62
CA TRP A 407 -16.70 -9.04 16.05
C TRP A 407 -16.64 -9.20 17.57
N ASN A 408 -16.32 -8.13 18.30
CA ASN A 408 -16.30 -8.17 19.76
C ASN A 408 -17.72 -8.33 20.33
N LEU A 409 -18.72 -7.70 19.72
CA LEU A 409 -20.11 -7.89 20.10
C LEU A 409 -20.56 -9.33 19.89
N LEU A 410 -20.15 -9.96 18.78
CA LEU A 410 -20.39 -11.38 18.53
C LEU A 410 -19.72 -12.27 19.60
N GLY A 411 -18.50 -11.93 20.01
CA GLY A 411 -17.83 -12.61 21.12
C GLY A 411 -18.59 -12.48 22.45
N LEU A 412 -19.10 -11.27 22.74
CA LEU A 412 -19.95 -11.04 23.92
C LEU A 412 -21.23 -11.86 23.87
N THR A 413 -21.88 -11.93 22.71
CA THR A 413 -23.06 -12.76 22.49
C THR A 413 -22.81 -14.21 22.82
N PHE A 414 -21.75 -14.80 22.28
CA PHE A 414 -21.41 -16.19 22.54
C PHE A 414 -20.96 -16.43 23.98
N PHE A 415 -20.32 -15.46 24.62
CA PHE A 415 -19.98 -15.55 26.03
C PHE A 415 -21.23 -15.59 26.92
N LEU A 416 -22.15 -14.64 26.75
CA LEU A 416 -23.39 -14.60 27.54
C LEU A 416 -24.31 -15.78 27.20
N GLY A 417 -24.47 -16.10 25.92
CA GLY A 417 -25.27 -17.23 25.45
C GLY A 417 -24.68 -18.59 25.82
N GLY A 418 -23.37 -18.69 26.06
CA GLY A 418 -22.70 -19.88 26.60
C GLY A 418 -22.80 -19.98 28.12
N LEU A 419 -22.75 -18.84 28.82
CA LEU A 419 -22.88 -18.77 30.27
C LEU A 419 -24.26 -19.24 30.76
N VAL A 420 -25.34 -18.85 30.07
CA VAL A 420 -26.73 -19.22 30.44
C VAL A 420 -26.93 -20.74 30.58
N PRO A 421 -26.70 -21.57 29.54
CA PRO A 421 -26.89 -23.02 29.67
C PRO A 421 -25.91 -23.68 30.64
N LEU A 422 -24.70 -23.15 30.82
CA LEU A 422 -23.79 -23.64 31.84
C LEU A 422 -24.35 -23.40 33.26
N LEU A 423 -24.89 -22.21 33.53
CA LEU A 423 -25.52 -21.92 34.82
C LEU A 423 -26.70 -22.85 35.10
N VAL A 424 -27.52 -23.15 34.09
CA VAL A 424 -28.64 -24.11 34.20
C VAL A 424 -28.13 -25.51 34.56
N VAL A 425 -27.09 -26.00 33.86
CA VAL A 425 -26.48 -27.31 34.15
C VAL A 425 -25.89 -27.40 35.56
N TYR A 426 -25.40 -26.28 36.10
CA TYR A 426 -24.88 -26.21 37.47
C TYR A 426 -25.95 -25.83 38.51
N GLU A 427 -27.24 -25.92 38.18
CA GLU A 427 -28.36 -25.60 39.07
C GLU A 427 -28.33 -24.16 39.62
N ARG A 428 -27.77 -23.23 38.83
CA ARG A 428 -27.62 -21.79 39.15
C ARG A 428 -28.62 -20.89 38.41
N GLU A 429 -29.83 -21.38 38.19
CA GLU A 429 -30.94 -20.60 37.61
C GLU A 429 -31.33 -19.40 38.48
N ASP A 430 -31.04 -19.46 39.78
CA ASP A 430 -31.17 -18.35 40.73
C ASP A 430 -30.44 -17.10 40.25
N VAL A 431 -29.26 -17.26 39.65
CA VAL A 431 -28.45 -16.15 39.14
C VAL A 431 -29.14 -15.48 37.95
N LEU A 432 -29.74 -16.27 37.06
CA LEU A 432 -30.40 -15.78 35.84
C LEU A 432 -31.70 -15.04 36.17
N THR A 433 -32.49 -15.58 37.11
CA THR A 433 -33.73 -14.96 37.58
C THR A 433 -33.46 -13.68 38.37
N THR A 434 -32.40 -13.66 39.18
CA THR A 434 -31.97 -12.45 39.92
C THR A 434 -31.38 -11.39 38.99
N ASN A 435 -30.76 -11.80 37.89
CA ASN A 435 -30.03 -10.92 36.96
C ASN A 435 -30.55 -11.06 35.51
N PRO A 436 -31.76 -10.55 35.20
CA PRO A 436 -32.36 -10.66 33.86
C PRO A 436 -31.51 -10.01 32.76
N TRP A 437 -30.59 -9.10 33.13
CA TRP A 437 -29.65 -8.48 32.20
C TRP A 437 -28.71 -9.46 31.50
N ILE A 438 -28.45 -10.64 32.06
CA ILE A 438 -27.65 -11.68 31.39
C ILE A 438 -28.40 -12.16 30.14
N LEU A 439 -29.68 -12.52 30.30
CA LEU A 439 -30.54 -13.01 29.22
C LEU A 439 -30.83 -11.89 28.20
N ARG A 440 -31.23 -10.70 28.67
CA ARG A 440 -31.48 -9.54 27.81
C ARG A 440 -30.24 -9.15 27.03
N GLY A 441 -29.09 -9.09 27.70
CA GLY A 441 -27.81 -8.75 27.11
C GLY A 441 -27.42 -9.73 26.01
N ALA A 442 -27.56 -11.04 26.27
CA ALA A 442 -27.29 -12.08 25.28
C ALA A 442 -28.19 -11.96 24.04
N LEU A 443 -29.49 -11.71 24.22
CA LEU A 443 -30.43 -11.56 23.12
C LEU A 443 -30.13 -10.30 22.29
N ILE A 444 -30.05 -9.14 22.95
CA ILE A 444 -29.80 -7.86 22.28
C ILE A 444 -28.46 -7.90 21.53
N SER A 445 -27.41 -8.46 22.14
CA SER A 445 -26.12 -8.55 21.47
C SER A 445 -26.16 -9.48 20.26
N PHE A 446 -26.94 -10.57 20.30
CA PHE A 446 -27.15 -11.45 19.14
C PHE A 446 -27.91 -10.73 18.03
N GLU A 447 -29.03 -10.08 18.34
CA GLU A 447 -29.87 -9.36 17.38
C GLU A 447 -29.12 -8.21 16.70
N ILE A 448 -28.10 -7.64 17.34
CA ILE A 448 -27.21 -6.67 16.71
C ILE A 448 -26.10 -7.36 15.91
N ALA A 449 -25.39 -8.32 16.52
CA ALA A 449 -24.19 -8.92 15.95
C ALA A 449 -24.49 -9.74 14.69
N ALA A 450 -25.62 -10.46 14.66
CA ALA A 450 -26.00 -11.33 13.56
C ALA A 450 -26.21 -10.59 12.22
N PRO A 451 -27.07 -9.56 12.11
CA PRO A 451 -27.20 -8.80 10.87
C PRO A 451 -25.92 -8.02 10.52
N CYS A 452 -25.16 -7.56 11.52
CA CYS A 452 -23.87 -6.92 11.28
C CYS A 452 -22.87 -7.88 10.64
N ALA A 453 -22.84 -9.15 11.05
CA ALA A 453 -21.94 -10.16 10.50
C ALA A 453 -22.21 -10.38 9.00
N LEU A 454 -23.48 -10.59 8.63
CA LEU A 454 -23.90 -10.73 7.24
C LEU A 454 -23.59 -9.47 6.41
N PHE A 455 -23.89 -8.30 6.96
CA PHE A 455 -23.59 -7.02 6.31
C PHE A 455 -22.09 -6.88 6.02
N ILE A 456 -21.23 -7.20 6.99
CA ILE A 456 -19.77 -7.15 6.82
C ILE A 456 -19.32 -8.13 5.73
N SER A 457 -19.76 -9.39 5.78
CA SER A 457 -19.39 -10.40 4.78
C SER A 457 -19.84 -9.97 3.39
N PHE A 458 -21.06 -9.46 3.26
CA PHE A 458 -21.60 -8.97 1.99
C PHE A 458 -20.75 -7.82 1.42
N ILE A 459 -20.45 -6.80 2.23
CA ILE A 459 -19.65 -5.65 1.78
C ILE A 459 -18.23 -6.08 1.39
N VAL A 460 -17.61 -6.97 2.15
CA VAL A 460 -16.26 -7.47 1.83
C VAL A 460 -16.28 -8.25 0.52
N THR A 461 -17.19 -9.21 0.39
CA THR A 461 -17.28 -10.13 -0.76
C THR A 461 -17.68 -9.42 -2.05
N TYR A 462 -18.67 -8.52 -2.00
CA TYR A 462 -19.26 -7.93 -3.21
C TYR A 462 -18.79 -6.51 -3.51
N SER A 463 -18.15 -5.81 -2.56
CA SER A 463 -17.69 -4.43 -2.77
C SER A 463 -16.18 -4.29 -2.62
N LEU A 464 -15.62 -4.66 -1.47
CA LEU A 464 -14.22 -4.36 -1.15
C LEU A 464 -13.25 -5.27 -1.90
N TRP A 465 -13.49 -6.58 -1.89
CA TRP A 465 -12.62 -7.55 -2.56
C TRP A 465 -12.56 -7.35 -4.08
N PRO A 466 -13.68 -7.25 -4.83
CA PRO A 466 -13.63 -7.06 -6.27
C PRO A 466 -12.96 -5.74 -6.65
N LYS A 467 -13.17 -4.67 -5.87
CA LYS A 467 -12.51 -3.38 -6.08
C LYS A 467 -11.01 -3.47 -5.85
N ALA A 468 -10.57 -4.11 -4.77
CA ALA A 468 -9.15 -4.30 -4.48
C ALA A 468 -8.46 -5.14 -5.57
N TYR A 469 -9.09 -6.24 -6.00
CA TYR A 469 -8.59 -7.09 -7.07
C TYR A 469 -8.54 -6.35 -8.42
N LYS A 470 -9.58 -5.62 -8.80
CA LYS A 470 -9.60 -4.84 -10.05
C LYS A 470 -8.51 -3.76 -10.08
N THR A 471 -8.19 -3.18 -8.92
CA THR A 471 -7.24 -2.05 -8.84
C THR A 471 -5.78 -2.52 -8.79
N HIS A 472 -5.50 -3.64 -8.10
CA HIS A 472 -4.13 -4.07 -7.80
C HIS A 472 -3.86 -5.57 -8.04
N GLY A 473 -4.76 -6.26 -8.73
CA GLY A 473 -4.69 -7.71 -8.94
C GLY A 473 -4.70 -8.50 -7.62
N SER A 474 -4.08 -9.68 -7.64
CA SER A 474 -3.94 -10.56 -6.46
C SER A 474 -3.15 -9.91 -5.31
N ALA A 475 -2.25 -8.96 -5.60
CA ALA A 475 -1.53 -8.22 -4.56
C ALA A 475 -2.47 -7.33 -3.74
N GLY A 476 -3.52 -6.78 -4.36
CA GLY A 476 -4.53 -5.96 -3.68
C GLY A 476 -5.37 -6.71 -2.65
N THR A 477 -5.50 -8.03 -2.80
CA THR A 477 -6.35 -8.85 -1.93
C THR A 477 -5.60 -9.49 -0.76
N MET A 478 -4.26 -9.35 -0.69
CA MET A 478 -3.46 -9.97 0.37
C MET A 478 -3.90 -9.58 1.79
N GLY A 479 -4.35 -8.34 1.99
CA GLY A 479 -4.89 -7.91 3.27
C GLY A 479 -6.12 -8.70 3.72
N PHE A 480 -7.01 -9.04 2.78
CA PHE A 480 -8.23 -9.80 3.08
C PHE A 480 -7.96 -11.30 3.32
N ARG A 481 -6.86 -11.83 2.76
CA ARG A 481 -6.44 -13.22 2.96
C ARG A 481 -5.75 -13.49 4.30
N ASN A 482 -5.42 -12.44 5.06
CA ASN A 482 -4.89 -12.63 6.42
C ASN A 482 -5.90 -13.40 7.27
N TRP A 483 -5.46 -14.44 7.97
CA TRP A 483 -6.32 -15.30 8.78
C TRP A 483 -7.20 -14.53 9.78
N VAL A 484 -6.71 -13.45 10.40
CA VAL A 484 -7.49 -12.57 11.29
C VAL A 484 -8.66 -11.95 10.54
N ASN A 485 -8.40 -11.44 9.34
CA ASN A 485 -9.43 -10.81 8.50
C ASN A 485 -10.38 -11.86 7.92
N LEU A 486 -9.90 -13.06 7.56
CA LEU A 486 -10.77 -14.18 7.15
C LEU A 486 -11.77 -14.55 8.26
N TRP A 487 -11.32 -14.65 9.51
CA TRP A 487 -12.23 -14.89 10.64
C TRP A 487 -13.22 -13.73 10.82
N GLN A 488 -12.74 -12.49 10.80
CA GLN A 488 -13.59 -11.31 10.98
C GLN A 488 -14.58 -11.04 9.84
N HIS A 489 -14.30 -11.53 8.63
CA HIS A 489 -15.14 -11.29 7.46
C HIS A 489 -16.01 -12.47 7.06
N ASN A 490 -15.57 -13.71 7.33
CA ASN A 490 -16.31 -14.93 6.98
C ASN A 490 -16.67 -15.77 8.21
N GLY A 491 -15.72 -15.92 9.13
CA GLY A 491 -15.93 -16.70 10.36
C GLY A 491 -17.10 -16.17 11.18
N ASN A 492 -17.31 -14.85 11.22
CA ASN A 492 -18.44 -14.23 11.88
C ASN A 492 -19.80 -14.74 11.35
N THR A 493 -19.98 -14.72 10.03
CA THR A 493 -21.19 -15.19 9.36
C THR A 493 -21.37 -16.69 9.52
N ALA A 494 -20.28 -17.48 9.41
CA ALA A 494 -20.35 -18.92 9.68
C ALA A 494 -20.84 -19.21 11.09
N MET A 495 -20.27 -18.55 12.11
CA MET A 495 -20.66 -18.74 13.51
C MET A 495 -22.12 -18.35 13.76
N VAL A 496 -22.57 -17.24 13.18
CA VAL A 496 -23.96 -16.79 13.28
C VAL A 496 -24.93 -17.76 12.59
N LEU A 497 -24.60 -18.27 11.40
CA LEU A 497 -25.42 -19.26 10.69
C LEU A 497 -25.46 -20.60 11.40
N VAL A 498 -24.34 -21.04 12.00
CA VAL A 498 -24.31 -22.25 12.82
C VAL A 498 -25.18 -22.08 14.07
N GLU A 499 -25.08 -20.95 14.76
CA GLU A 499 -25.92 -20.67 15.92
C GLU A 499 -27.42 -20.66 15.57
N LEU A 500 -27.77 -19.99 14.47
CA LEU A 500 -29.16 -19.82 14.06
C LEU A 500 -29.76 -21.10 13.46
N CYS A 501 -29.03 -21.83 12.62
CA CYS A 501 -29.60 -22.94 11.84
C CYS A 501 -29.35 -24.30 12.47
N LEU A 502 -28.30 -24.46 13.29
CA LEU A 502 -27.84 -25.78 13.74
C LEU A 502 -27.78 -25.96 15.26
N MET A 503 -27.75 -24.87 16.04
CA MET A 503 -27.60 -24.94 17.50
C MET A 503 -28.88 -24.52 18.22
N GLY A 504 -28.95 -23.29 18.76
CA GLY A 504 -30.03 -22.86 19.64
C GLY A 504 -31.15 -22.09 18.95
N GLY A 505 -30.92 -21.60 17.73
CA GLY A 505 -31.97 -20.87 17.00
C GLY A 505 -32.40 -19.60 17.72
N LEU A 506 -31.41 -18.84 18.23
CA LEU A 506 -31.69 -17.62 18.98
C LEU A 506 -32.63 -16.69 18.19
N PRO A 507 -33.71 -16.21 18.81
CA PRO A 507 -34.73 -15.47 18.09
C PRO A 507 -34.18 -14.13 17.60
N VAL A 508 -34.57 -13.73 16.39
CA VAL A 508 -34.35 -12.37 15.88
C VAL A 508 -35.67 -11.78 15.44
N LYS A 509 -36.20 -10.87 16.26
CA LYS A 509 -37.55 -10.34 16.07
C LYS A 509 -37.54 -9.04 15.29
N ILE A 510 -38.35 -8.96 14.25
CA ILE A 510 -38.48 -7.75 13.42
C ILE A 510 -38.88 -6.52 14.23
N SER A 511 -39.65 -6.68 15.31
CA SER A 511 -40.01 -5.62 16.26
C SER A 511 -38.80 -5.03 16.99
N HIS A 512 -37.67 -5.74 17.03
CA HIS A 512 -36.43 -5.30 17.65
C HIS A 512 -35.47 -4.65 16.63
N ALA A 513 -35.85 -4.51 15.36
CA ALA A 513 -34.97 -4.06 14.28
C ALA A 513 -34.25 -2.73 14.52
N ALA A 514 -34.75 -1.88 15.42
CA ALA A 514 -34.12 -0.62 15.79
C ALA A 514 -32.79 -0.76 16.56
N VAL A 515 -32.51 -1.90 17.21
CA VAL A 515 -31.30 -2.06 18.04
C VAL A 515 -30.00 -2.03 17.21
N ALA A 516 -30.00 -2.63 16.02
CA ALA A 516 -28.81 -2.68 15.16
C ALA A 516 -28.43 -1.31 14.56
N PRO A 517 -29.38 -0.50 14.04
CA PRO A 517 -29.13 0.90 13.68
C PRO A 517 -28.60 1.77 14.82
N ILE A 518 -29.08 1.58 16.05
CA ILE A 518 -28.57 2.35 17.21
C ILE A 518 -27.09 2.01 17.45
N PHE A 519 -26.72 0.74 17.40
CA PHE A 519 -25.32 0.32 17.50
C PHE A 519 -24.45 0.92 16.39
N ALA A 520 -24.92 0.88 15.13
CA ALA A 520 -24.23 1.52 14.01
C ALA A 520 -24.13 3.05 14.19
N GLY A 521 -25.15 3.68 14.77
CA GLY A 521 -25.16 5.09 15.10
C GLY A 521 -24.13 5.47 16.18
N CYS A 522 -24.02 4.66 17.24
CA CYS A 522 -22.97 4.80 18.26
C CYS A 522 -21.57 4.71 17.63
N TYR A 523 -21.37 3.76 16.71
CA TYR A 523 -20.12 3.66 15.96
C TYR A 523 -19.86 4.91 15.10
N GLN A 524 -20.89 5.45 14.43
CA GLN A 524 -20.74 6.65 13.62
C GLN A 524 -20.37 7.89 14.45
N LEU A 525 -20.91 8.03 15.66
CA LEU A 525 -20.48 9.06 16.61
C LEU A 525 -19.03 8.88 17.04
N PHE A 526 -18.63 7.65 17.38
CA PHE A 526 -17.23 7.31 17.68
C PHE A 526 -16.29 7.72 16.54
N MET A 527 -16.66 7.43 15.29
CA MET A 527 -15.88 7.83 14.11
C MET A 527 -15.72 9.35 14.01
N TRP A 528 -16.79 10.12 14.22
CA TRP A 528 -16.71 11.59 14.18
C TRP A 528 -15.82 12.16 15.29
N LEU A 529 -15.87 11.58 16.48
CA LEU A 529 -15.05 12.01 17.61
C LEU A 529 -13.57 11.67 17.42
N LEU A 530 -13.24 10.52 16.84
CA LEU A 530 -11.85 10.08 16.68
C LEU A 530 -11.19 10.51 15.37
N ALA A 531 -11.94 10.99 14.38
CA ALA A 531 -11.39 11.31 13.06
C ALA A 531 -10.17 12.23 13.14
N ASN A 532 -10.23 13.30 13.94
CA ASN A 532 -9.13 14.26 14.08
C ASN A 532 -7.97 13.75 14.96
N HIS A 533 -8.14 12.63 15.67
CA HIS A 533 -7.20 12.15 16.68
C HIS A 533 -6.37 10.94 16.22
N TRP A 534 -6.78 10.25 15.16
CA TRP A 534 -6.07 9.06 14.71
C TRP A 534 -4.71 9.35 14.08
N SER A 535 -4.62 10.42 13.30
CA SER A 535 -3.37 10.84 12.68
C SER A 535 -3.18 12.36 12.76
N PRO A 536 -2.72 12.89 13.91
CA PRO A 536 -2.52 14.33 14.09
C PRO A 536 -1.60 14.96 13.02
N LYS A 537 -0.73 14.17 12.40
CA LYS A 537 0.19 14.61 11.33
C LYS A 537 -0.47 14.69 9.95
N HIS A 538 -1.48 13.86 9.67
CA HIS A 538 -2.14 13.77 8.36
C HIS A 538 -3.55 14.38 8.35
N GLY A 539 -3.96 14.99 9.47
CA GLY A 539 -5.28 15.56 9.64
C GLY A 539 -6.36 14.50 9.94
N PRO A 540 -7.64 14.83 9.70
CA PRO A 540 -8.75 13.94 9.93
C PRO A 540 -8.65 12.69 9.07
N VAL A 541 -8.86 11.53 9.71
CA VAL A 541 -8.85 10.23 9.07
C VAL A 541 -10.20 9.55 9.31
N PHE A 542 -10.84 9.11 8.24
CA PHE A 542 -11.94 8.15 8.30
C PHE A 542 -11.49 6.81 7.73
N LEU A 543 -11.73 5.72 8.46
CA LEU A 543 -11.43 4.35 8.00
C LEU A 543 -12.33 3.91 6.84
N TYR A 544 -13.46 4.58 6.66
CA TYR A 544 -14.40 4.28 5.59
C TYR A 544 -14.71 5.54 4.81
N PHE A 545 -14.66 5.44 3.48
CA PHE A 545 -14.93 6.57 2.59
C PHE A 545 -16.35 7.11 2.75
N PHE A 546 -17.31 6.28 3.15
CA PHE A 546 -18.68 6.72 3.38
C PHE A 546 -18.85 7.55 4.66
N SER A 547 -17.88 7.50 5.57
CA SER A 547 -17.84 8.35 6.77
C SER A 547 -17.11 9.67 6.51
N ASP A 548 -16.53 9.87 5.32
CA ASP A 548 -15.85 11.10 4.94
C ASP A 548 -16.85 12.27 4.91
N THR A 549 -16.72 13.16 5.88
CA THR A 549 -17.57 14.34 6.09
C THR A 549 -17.28 15.45 5.08
N THR A 550 -16.16 15.39 4.35
CA THR A 550 -15.77 16.41 3.37
C THR A 550 -16.53 16.31 2.05
N LEU A 551 -17.26 15.21 1.83
CA LEU A 551 -18.07 14.95 0.64
C LEU A 551 -19.45 15.63 0.68
N GLY A 552 -19.78 16.36 1.75
CA GLY A 552 -21.04 17.11 1.87
C GLY A 552 -22.26 16.20 1.80
N MET A 553 -23.21 16.51 0.91
CA MET A 553 -24.47 15.75 0.76
C MET A 553 -24.28 14.26 0.46
N LYS A 554 -23.19 13.87 -0.22
CA LYS A 554 -22.92 12.46 -0.51
C LYS A 554 -22.75 11.63 0.76
N THR A 555 -22.14 12.20 1.80
CA THR A 555 -22.00 11.56 3.12
C THR A 555 -23.38 11.24 3.72
N THR A 556 -24.34 12.15 3.63
CA THR A 556 -25.72 11.91 4.11
C THR A 556 -26.40 10.80 3.33
N VAL A 557 -26.27 10.82 2.00
CA VAL A 557 -26.83 9.76 1.14
C VAL A 557 -26.22 8.41 1.51
N PHE A 558 -24.90 8.33 1.71
CA PHE A 558 -24.26 7.08 2.13
C PHE A 558 -24.78 6.58 3.48
N LEU A 559 -24.99 7.46 4.47
CA LEU A 559 -25.54 7.07 5.76
C LEU A 559 -26.99 6.56 5.66
N LEU A 560 -27.82 7.20 4.83
CA LEU A 560 -29.19 6.73 4.58
C LEU A 560 -29.20 5.36 3.87
N VAL A 561 -28.32 5.17 2.88
CA VAL A 561 -28.16 3.88 2.20
C VAL A 561 -27.70 2.81 3.18
N LEU A 562 -26.71 3.10 4.03
CA LEU A 562 -26.23 2.16 5.04
C LEU A 562 -27.32 1.80 6.05
N LEU A 563 -28.12 2.77 6.49
CA LEU A 563 -29.27 2.54 7.36
C LEU A 563 -30.29 1.61 6.71
N ALA A 564 -30.67 1.89 5.45
CA ALA A 564 -31.59 1.05 4.69
C ALA A 564 -31.05 -0.38 4.51
N VAL A 565 -29.76 -0.51 4.14
CA VAL A 565 -29.10 -1.80 3.99
C VAL A 565 -29.08 -2.58 5.31
N MET A 566 -28.83 -1.91 6.44
CA MET A 566 -28.88 -2.56 7.76
C MET A 566 -30.27 -3.11 8.07
N PHE A 567 -31.34 -2.34 7.80
CA PHE A 567 -32.72 -2.84 7.95
C PHE A 567 -33.03 -4.03 7.03
N VAL A 568 -32.53 -4.01 5.79
CA VAL A 568 -32.67 -5.15 4.87
C VAL A 568 -31.98 -6.40 5.42
N PHE A 569 -30.74 -6.28 5.91
CA PHE A 569 -30.05 -7.44 6.52
C PHE A 569 -30.72 -7.93 7.78
N PHE A 570 -31.25 -7.03 8.63
CA PHE A 570 -32.04 -7.41 9.79
C PHE A 570 -33.30 -8.19 9.38
N ALA A 571 -34.05 -7.68 8.39
CA ALA A 571 -35.24 -8.34 7.88
C ALA A 571 -34.92 -9.71 7.25
N LEU A 572 -33.87 -9.80 6.43
CA LEU A 572 -33.42 -11.07 5.85
C LEU A 572 -33.05 -12.09 6.93
N PHE A 573 -32.41 -11.66 8.01
CA PHE A 573 -32.05 -12.54 9.11
C PHE A 573 -33.26 -13.00 9.93
N SER A 574 -34.22 -12.11 10.18
CA SER A 574 -35.50 -12.47 10.83
C SER A 574 -36.32 -13.43 9.97
N LEU A 575 -36.35 -13.25 8.64
CA LEU A 575 -36.97 -14.20 7.72
C LEU A 575 -36.26 -15.56 7.70
N LEU A 576 -34.93 -15.57 7.84
CA LEU A 576 -34.13 -16.79 7.94
C LEU A 576 -34.47 -17.56 9.22
N GLU A 577 -34.54 -16.88 10.37
CA GLU A 577 -34.98 -17.48 11.65
C GLU A 577 -36.36 -18.11 11.52
N MET A 578 -37.34 -17.35 11.02
CA MET A 578 -38.70 -17.85 10.82
C MET A 578 -38.74 -19.07 9.87
N GLY A 579 -37.88 -19.07 8.84
CA GLY A 579 -37.75 -20.21 7.93
C GLY A 579 -37.22 -21.46 8.62
N VAL A 580 -36.16 -21.32 9.42
CA VAL A 580 -35.57 -22.41 10.22
C VAL A 580 -36.58 -22.95 11.23
N SER A 581 -37.29 -22.09 11.95
CA SER A 581 -38.32 -22.51 12.92
C SER A 581 -39.45 -23.30 12.24
N LYS A 582 -39.93 -22.86 11.08
CA LYS A 582 -40.97 -23.59 10.32
C LYS A 582 -40.51 -24.94 9.79
N ILE A 583 -39.23 -25.07 9.42
CA ILE A 583 -38.64 -26.34 9.01
C ILE A 583 -38.66 -27.33 10.18
N GLU A 584 -38.32 -26.86 11.38
CA GLU A 584 -38.32 -27.70 12.57
C GLU A 584 -39.74 -28.08 13.01
N GLU A 585 -40.69 -27.13 13.00
CA GLU A 585 -42.11 -27.42 13.27
C GLU A 585 -42.69 -28.49 12.33
N GLY A 586 -42.20 -28.54 11.09
CA GLY A 586 -42.58 -29.55 10.10
C GLY A 586 -41.88 -30.90 10.26
N GLY A 587 -40.90 -31.04 11.16
CA GLY A 587 -40.18 -32.29 11.41
C GLY A 587 -39.30 -32.75 10.25
N TYR A 588 -38.79 -31.83 9.41
CA TYR A 588 -37.97 -32.17 8.24
C TYR A 588 -36.51 -32.56 8.59
N GLY A 589 -36.15 -32.53 9.87
CA GLY A 589 -34.82 -32.87 10.39
C GLY A 589 -33.75 -31.84 10.05
N ALA A 590 -32.48 -32.19 10.25
CA ALA A 590 -31.37 -31.24 10.15
C ALA A 590 -30.89 -30.92 8.73
N LEU A 591 -31.21 -31.76 7.75
CA LEU A 591 -30.69 -31.62 6.39
C LEU A 591 -31.04 -30.27 5.74
N PRO A 592 -32.29 -29.77 5.76
CA PRO A 592 -32.62 -28.48 5.17
C PRO A 592 -31.86 -27.31 5.80
N ASN A 593 -31.63 -27.34 7.11
CA ASN A 593 -30.88 -26.31 7.82
C ASN A 593 -29.39 -26.36 7.46
N VAL A 594 -28.79 -27.56 7.35
CA VAL A 594 -27.42 -27.73 6.84
C VAL A 594 -27.30 -27.19 5.41
N CYS A 595 -28.25 -27.53 4.53
CA CYS A 595 -28.31 -27.00 3.17
C CYS A 595 -28.41 -25.46 3.18
N CYS A 596 -29.21 -24.90 4.08
CA CYS A 596 -29.34 -23.46 4.23
C CYS A 596 -28.02 -22.79 4.64
N VAL A 597 -27.34 -23.31 5.68
CA VAL A 597 -26.01 -22.84 6.11
C VAL A 597 -25.03 -22.88 4.94
N MET A 598 -24.96 -24.01 4.22
CA MET A 598 -24.05 -24.17 3.09
C MET A 598 -24.37 -23.21 1.95
N LEU A 599 -25.65 -23.03 1.62
CA LEU A 599 -26.09 -22.14 0.55
C LEU A 599 -25.76 -20.68 0.89
N VAL A 600 -26.16 -20.19 2.06
CA VAL A 600 -25.94 -18.81 2.48
C VAL A 600 -24.43 -18.53 2.66
N SER A 601 -23.70 -19.46 3.26
CA SER A 601 -22.23 -19.38 3.37
C SER A 601 -21.59 -19.33 1.99
N SER A 602 -22.03 -20.17 1.05
CA SER A 602 -21.48 -20.17 -0.31
C SER A 602 -21.71 -18.85 -1.03
N LEU A 603 -22.78 -18.11 -0.74
CA LEU A 603 -23.06 -16.80 -1.31
C LEU A 603 -22.18 -15.72 -0.68
N LEU A 604 -22.09 -15.71 0.64
CA LEU A 604 -21.51 -14.59 1.39
C LEU A 604 -20.02 -14.74 1.70
N MET A 605 -19.51 -15.96 1.83
CA MET A 605 -18.14 -16.26 2.21
C MET A 605 -17.29 -16.66 0.99
N LYS A 606 -17.40 -15.92 -0.12
CA LYS A 606 -16.59 -16.19 -1.32
C LYS A 606 -15.28 -15.43 -1.26
N PHE A 607 -14.19 -16.14 -1.04
CA PHE A 607 -12.90 -15.74 -1.60
C PHE A 607 -12.65 -16.64 -2.80
N LYS A 608 -13.19 -16.23 -3.96
CA LYS A 608 -12.79 -16.81 -5.24
C LYS A 608 -11.34 -16.38 -5.47
N ASP A 609 -10.43 -17.31 -5.22
CA ASP A 609 -9.27 -17.48 -6.08
C ASP A 609 -9.51 -18.69 -6.96
#